data_AF-A0A3B8WF29-F1
#
_entry.id   AF-A0A3B8WF29-F1
#
_cell.length_a   1.000
_cell.length_b   1.000
_cell.length_c   1.000
_cell.angle_alpha   90.00
_cell.angle_beta   90.00
_cell.angle_gamma   90.00
#
_symmetry.space_group_name_H-M   'P 1'
#
loop_
_entity.id
_entity.type
_entity.pdbx_description
1 polymer ?
#
loop_
_entity_poly.entity_id
_entity_poly.type
_entity_poly.pdbx_seq_one_letter_code
_entity_poly.pdbx_strand_id
1 'polypeptide(L)'
;AVAEADIVIAMLENGQVVDDVLVKQGAMAAVKPGALVIDMSSVQPSLAREHAELAAEQGAGYVDAPVSGGTVGAAEARLSIMAGG
;
A
#
# COMPACT_ATOMS: atom_id res chain seq x y z
N ALA A 1 -14.17 3.24 4.08
CA ALA A 1 -13.42 4.21 3.26
C ALA A 1 -13.00 3.61 1.92
N VAL A 2 -12.44 2.40 1.89
CA VAL A 2 -11.87 1.79 0.68
C VAL A 2 -12.84 0.93 -0.14
N ALA A 3 -14.02 0.58 0.39
CA ALA A 3 -14.93 -0.42 -0.20
C ALA A 3 -15.33 -0.19 -1.65
N GLU A 4 -15.50 1.08 -2.07
CA GLU A 4 -15.90 1.42 -3.43
C GLU A 4 -14.70 1.78 -4.33
N ALA A 5 -13.49 1.87 -3.79
CA ALA A 5 -12.33 2.37 -4.52
C ALA A 5 -11.75 1.32 -5.46
N ASP A 6 -11.46 1.70 -6.70
CA ASP A 6 -10.70 0.87 -7.65
C ASP A 6 -9.20 0.85 -7.33
N ILE A 7 -8.69 1.96 -6.78
CA ILE A 7 -7.28 2.12 -6.39
C ILE A 7 -7.24 2.69 -4.98
N VAL A 8 -6.46 2.06 -4.11
CA VAL A 8 -6.19 2.51 -2.75
C VAL A 8 -4.70 2.79 -2.62
N ILE A 9 -4.34 4.01 -2.24
CA ILE A 9 -2.95 4.39 -1.99
C ILE A 9 -2.77 4.56 -0.48
N ALA A 10 -1.75 3.89 0.09
CA ALA A 10 -1.32 4.08 1.45
C ALA A 10 0.06 4.77 1.49
N MET A 11 0.25 5.70 2.42
CA MET A 11 1.52 6.39 2.66
C MET A 11 1.66 6.66 4.16
N LEU A 12 2.16 5.67 4.88
CA LEU A 12 2.17 5.60 6.33
C LEU A 12 3.60 5.62 6.89
N GLU A 13 3.71 5.86 8.20
CA GLU A 13 4.99 6.17 8.86
C GLU A 13 6.00 5.01 8.81
N ASN A 14 5.56 3.79 9.03
CA ASN A 14 6.40 2.60 9.08
C ASN A 14 5.58 1.30 8.93
N GLY A 15 6.26 0.17 8.75
CA GLY A 15 5.61 -1.13 8.55
C GLY A 15 4.64 -1.56 9.64
N GLN A 16 4.86 -1.19 10.91
CA GLN A 16 3.89 -1.53 11.97
C GLN A 16 2.57 -0.78 11.77
N VAL A 17 2.65 0.51 11.43
CA VAL A 17 1.45 1.33 11.15
C VAL A 17 0.75 0.84 9.88
N VAL A 18 1.50 0.41 8.87
CA VAL A 18 0.93 -0.21 7.66
C VAL A 18 0.14 -1.47 8.01
N ASP A 19 0.74 -2.38 8.76
CA ASP A 19 0.08 -3.63 9.17
C ASP A 19 -1.17 -3.37 10.05
N ASP A 20 -1.06 -2.42 10.99
CA ASP A 20 -2.18 -2.03 11.83
C ASP A 20 -3.36 -1.48 11.02
N VAL A 21 -3.12 -0.67 9.99
CA VAL A 21 -4.17 -0.05 9.16
C VAL A 21 -4.70 -1.02 8.10
N LEU A 22 -3.80 -1.65 7.33
CA LEU A 22 -4.19 -2.52 6.22
C LEU A 22 -4.82 -3.82 6.74
N VAL A 23 -4.24 -4.43 7.76
CA VAL A 23 -4.66 -5.76 8.22
C VAL A 23 -5.55 -5.65 9.46
N LYS A 24 -5.04 -5.13 10.58
CA LYS A 24 -5.74 -5.22 11.87
C LYS A 24 -7.02 -4.38 11.93
N GLN A 25 -7.02 -3.22 11.29
CA GLN A 25 -8.20 -2.36 11.15
C GLN A 25 -9.07 -2.72 9.93
N GLY A 26 -8.66 -3.71 9.14
CA GLY A 26 -9.48 -4.33 8.11
C GLY A 26 -9.60 -3.56 6.79
N ALA A 27 -8.68 -2.62 6.48
CA ALA A 27 -8.75 -1.93 5.19
C ALA A 27 -8.55 -2.90 4.01
N MET A 28 -7.62 -3.86 4.12
CA MET A 28 -7.39 -4.91 3.11
C MET A 28 -8.60 -5.84 2.98
N ALA A 29 -9.26 -6.21 4.08
CA ALA A 29 -10.47 -7.03 4.03
C ALA A 29 -11.67 -6.29 3.44
N ALA A 30 -11.62 -4.95 3.40
CA ALA A 30 -12.70 -4.11 2.91
C ALA A 30 -12.53 -3.68 1.44
N VAL A 31 -11.38 -3.93 0.79
CA VAL A 31 -11.24 -3.62 -0.65
C VAL A 31 -12.09 -4.57 -1.49
N LYS A 32 -12.69 -4.02 -2.55
CA LYS A 32 -13.47 -4.82 -3.50
C LYS A 32 -12.56 -5.69 -4.36
N PRO A 33 -13.03 -6.89 -4.78
CA PRO A 33 -12.31 -7.68 -5.78
C PRO A 33 -12.01 -6.88 -7.04
N GLY A 34 -10.82 -7.07 -7.59
CA GLY A 34 -10.31 -6.32 -8.75
C GLY A 34 -9.74 -4.94 -8.43
N ALA A 35 -9.81 -4.46 -7.18
CA ALA A 35 -9.13 -3.25 -6.77
C ALA A 35 -7.60 -3.45 -6.73
N LEU A 36 -6.85 -2.34 -6.76
CA LEU A 36 -5.40 -2.30 -6.60
C LEU A 36 -5.02 -1.54 -5.33
N VAL A 37 -4.31 -2.18 -4.42
CA VAL A 37 -3.69 -1.53 -3.26
C VAL A 37 -2.24 -1.19 -3.61
N ILE A 38 -1.86 0.08 -3.43
CA ILE A 38 -0.51 0.57 -3.66
C ILE A 38 0.02 1.09 -2.32
N ASP A 39 0.97 0.37 -1.72
CA ASP A 39 1.64 0.83 -0.52
C ASP A 39 2.90 1.63 -0.91
N MET A 40 2.86 2.93 -0.66
CA MET A 40 4.00 3.83 -0.90
C MET A 40 4.84 4.06 0.36
N SER A 41 4.48 3.40 1.47
CA SER A 41 5.21 3.44 2.73
C SER A 41 6.55 2.71 2.61
N SER A 42 7.46 2.98 3.54
CA SER A 42 8.71 2.21 3.65
C SER A 42 8.52 1.02 4.57
N VAL A 43 8.39 -0.18 3.99
CA VAL A 43 8.19 -1.43 4.72
C VAL A 43 9.32 -2.44 4.45
N GLN A 44 9.39 -3.49 5.27
CA GLN A 44 10.29 -4.60 4.99
C GLN A 44 9.76 -5.42 3.81
N PRO A 45 10.62 -5.95 2.92
CA PRO A 45 10.19 -6.77 1.79
C PRO A 45 9.36 -8.00 2.17
N SER A 46 9.58 -8.57 3.36
CA SER A 46 8.77 -9.69 3.86
C SER A 46 7.32 -9.28 4.14
N LEU A 47 7.11 -8.08 4.71
CA LEU A 47 5.78 -7.56 5.02
C LEU A 47 5.02 -7.21 3.74
N ALA A 48 5.69 -6.59 2.76
CA ALA A 48 5.10 -6.32 1.45
C ALA A 48 4.61 -7.62 0.76
N ARG A 49 5.38 -8.70 0.84
CA ARG A 49 4.98 -10.01 0.29
C ARG A 49 3.77 -10.61 1.01
N GLU A 50 3.75 -10.54 2.35
CA GLU A 50 2.60 -10.97 3.15
C GLU A 50 1.34 -10.17 2.79
N HIS A 51 1.45 -8.84 2.66
CA HIS A 51 0.33 -8.00 2.25
C HIS A 51 -0.13 -8.28 0.81
N ALA A 52 0.79 -8.63 -0.09
CA ALA A 52 0.44 -9.06 -1.43
C ALA A 52 -0.33 -10.39 -1.44
N GLU A 53 0.06 -11.36 -0.61
CA GLU A 53 -0.68 -12.62 -0.44
C GLU A 53 -2.09 -12.36 0.11
N LEU A 54 -2.21 -11.52 1.14
CA LEU A 54 -3.51 -11.14 1.71
C LEU A 54 -4.41 -10.42 0.70
N ALA A 55 -3.86 -9.50 -0.11
CA ALA A 55 -4.61 -8.83 -1.16
C ALA A 55 -5.12 -9.83 -2.22
N ALA A 56 -4.28 -10.79 -2.61
CA ALA A 56 -4.64 -11.84 -3.56
C ALA A 56 -5.77 -12.73 -3.03
N GLU A 57 -5.77 -13.06 -1.73
CA GLU A 57 -6.88 -13.79 -1.08
C GLU A 57 -8.22 -13.02 -1.15
N GLN A 58 -8.19 -11.69 -1.14
CA GLN A 58 -9.36 -10.84 -1.34
C GLN A 58 -9.73 -10.62 -2.81
N GLY A 59 -8.97 -11.19 -3.74
CA GLY A 59 -9.12 -10.98 -5.18
C GLY A 59 -8.70 -9.58 -5.64
N ALA A 60 -7.85 -8.90 -4.86
CA ALA A 60 -7.27 -7.60 -5.19
C ALA A 60 -5.80 -7.74 -5.63
N GLY A 61 -5.30 -6.72 -6.33
CA GLY A 61 -3.87 -6.58 -6.63
C GLY A 61 -3.15 -5.79 -5.53
N TYR A 62 -1.83 -5.98 -5.43
CA TYR A 62 -0.97 -5.23 -4.52
C TYR A 62 0.31 -4.80 -5.22
N VAL A 63 0.73 -3.56 -4.99
CA VAL A 63 2.02 -3.02 -5.44
C VAL A 63 2.72 -2.38 -4.24
N ASP A 64 3.94 -2.84 -3.97
CA ASP A 64 4.90 -2.19 -3.07
C ASP A 64 5.62 -1.09 -3.87
N ALA A 65 5.43 0.17 -3.52
CA ALA A 65 5.92 1.34 -4.25
C ALA A 65 6.57 2.39 -3.33
N PRO A 66 7.56 2.04 -2.49
CA PRO A 66 8.24 2.98 -1.61
C PRO A 66 8.85 4.14 -2.40
N VAL A 67 8.90 5.31 -1.75
CA VAL A 67 9.35 6.55 -2.37
C VAL A 67 10.61 7.14 -1.76
N SER A 68 11.33 7.92 -2.56
CA SER A 68 12.46 8.76 -2.14
C SER A 68 12.30 10.18 -2.67
N GLY A 69 12.78 11.18 -1.91
CA GLY A 69 12.72 12.60 -2.28
C GLY A 69 12.19 13.54 -1.19
N GLY A 70 11.72 13.00 -0.06
CA GLY A 70 11.27 13.78 1.09
C GLY A 70 10.03 14.64 0.82
N THR A 71 9.64 15.47 1.78
CA THR A 71 8.44 16.32 1.70
C THR A 71 8.51 17.34 0.57
N VAL A 72 9.71 17.89 0.29
CA VAL A 72 9.93 18.81 -0.83
C VAL A 72 9.74 18.10 -2.17
N GLY A 73 10.34 16.91 -2.34
CA GLY A 73 10.14 16.11 -3.55
C GLY A 73 8.67 15.72 -3.75
N ALA A 74 7.92 15.45 -2.68
CA ALA A 74 6.49 15.21 -2.74
C ALA A 74 5.70 16.45 -3.21
N ALA A 75 5.93 17.60 -2.58
CA ALA A 75 5.24 18.85 -2.91
C ALA A 75 5.49 19.31 -4.35
N GLU A 76 6.68 19.02 -4.89
CA GLU A 76 7.06 19.39 -6.26
C GLU A 76 6.83 18.27 -7.29
N ALA A 77 6.20 17.15 -6.90
CA ALA A 77 5.98 15.98 -7.77
C ALA A 77 7.28 15.40 -8.40
N ARG A 78 8.36 15.39 -7.62
CA ARG A 78 9.69 14.87 -7.99
C ARG A 78 10.11 13.66 -7.17
N LEU A 79 9.16 12.89 -6.64
CA LEU A 79 9.47 11.65 -5.94
C LEU A 79 9.99 10.60 -6.92
N SER A 80 11.03 9.87 -6.51
CA SER A 80 11.40 8.61 -7.14
C SER A 80 10.53 7.50 -6.53
N ILE A 81 9.86 6.72 -7.38
CA ILE A 81 8.95 5.64 -6.98
C ILE A 81 9.54 4.31 -7.46
N MET A 82 9.73 3.37 -6.55
CA MET A 82 10.29 2.04 -6.83
C MET A 82 9.17 1.00 -6.72
N ALA A 83 8.47 0.74 -7.82
CA ALA A 83 7.28 -0.14 -7.82
C ALA A 83 7.63 -1.60 -8.13
N GLY A 84 7.11 -2.52 -7.31
CA GLY A 84 7.14 -3.96 -7.51
C GLY A 84 5.81 -4.62 -7.14
N GLY A 85 5.38 -5.59 -7.94
CA GLY A 85 4.12 -6.33 -7.80
C GLY A 85 4.01 -7.42 -8.84
#